data_AF-A0A7Z9JHB1-F1
#
_entry.id   AF-A0A7Z9JHB1-F1
#
_cell.length_a   1.000
_cell.length_b   1.000
_cell.length_c   1.000
_cell.angle_alpha   90.00
_cell.angle_beta   90.00
_cell.angle_gamma   90.00
#
_symmetry.space_group_name_H-M   'P 1'
#
loop_
_entity.id
_entity.type
_entity.pdbx_description
1 polymer ?
#
loop_
_entity_poly.entity_id
_entity_poly.type
_entity_poly.pdbx_seq_one_letter_code
_entity_poly.pdbx_strand_id
1 'polypeptide(L)'
;MPSFDSIEKRFEWADKIFNKVLRHPISESNLTRQIDRILLHPVLGLIVFLAFFQSIFTWAAPAMDLFSEWVSQFANYCAAALPPGFWTNLLCDGIIRGVGAVLVFVPQIAVLFTLIFFFEASGYMARAAFVIDRLMGWAGLEGRCFISLLSSYACAVPGIMATRSIPSPRDRLATILVAPFTTCSARLPVYAVLISAFIPDATLWGPFTLQGLTLMALYLLGGVSAIVFAAIFKHGLLRGASLPFFLELPPYRFPSFKTIVVQVVDRLKVFVKDAGSVILVGSIVLWLLLNFPHHEYNDTLTKTQNKQQQIEQSYAADLGHSLEPIFDPLGFDWKINIGIIGSFAARELMISTMAQVYAVEKDDDNFVGFAKVLSQEDENGVRPISFASAMSLLVFFVYALLCLSTVAVVKRETNSWRWPIFMLTYMFAVAWVASFITYRLALA
;
A
#
# COMPACT_ATOMS: atom_id res chain seq x y z
N MET A 1 -62.45 0.29 -9.96
CA MET A 1 -61.72 -0.83 -10.60
C MET A 1 -62.63 -1.46 -11.63
N PRO A 2 -62.15 -1.78 -12.84
CA PRO A 2 -62.95 -2.57 -13.78
C PRO A 2 -63.31 -3.93 -13.14
N SER A 3 -64.60 -4.28 -13.14
CA SER A 3 -65.09 -5.57 -12.67
C SER A 3 -64.90 -6.61 -13.77
N PHE A 4 -63.98 -7.54 -13.57
CA PHE A 4 -63.74 -8.62 -14.52
C PHE A 4 -64.40 -9.91 -14.04
N ASP A 5 -65.36 -10.40 -14.82
CA ASP A 5 -66.16 -11.61 -14.55
C ASP A 5 -65.41 -12.93 -14.79
N SER A 6 -64.27 -12.89 -15.48
CA SER A 6 -63.44 -14.08 -15.76
C SER A 6 -61.97 -13.81 -15.50
N ILE A 7 -61.26 -14.86 -15.07
CA ILE A 7 -59.82 -14.82 -14.76
C ILE A 7 -59.01 -14.48 -16.03
N GLU A 8 -59.40 -15.03 -17.17
CA GLU A 8 -58.76 -14.77 -18.49
C GLU A 8 -58.80 -13.28 -18.86
N LYS A 9 -59.94 -12.62 -18.69
CA LYS A 9 -60.08 -11.18 -18.97
C LYS A 9 -59.23 -10.31 -18.03
N ARG A 10 -58.94 -10.78 -16.82
CA ARG A 10 -58.01 -10.09 -15.89
C ARG A 10 -56.57 -10.18 -16.39
N PHE A 11 -56.16 -11.36 -16.84
CA PHE A 11 -54.82 -11.56 -17.41
C PHE A 11 -54.65 -10.79 -18.72
N GLU A 12 -55.64 -10.81 -19.62
CA GLU A 12 -55.57 -9.99 -20.85
C GLU A 12 -55.51 -8.49 -20.56
N TRP A 13 -56.23 -8.01 -19.56
CA TRP A 13 -56.17 -6.60 -19.16
C TRP A 13 -54.82 -6.25 -18.52
N ALA A 14 -54.31 -7.14 -17.67
CA ALA A 14 -52.98 -7.01 -17.09
C ALA A 14 -51.90 -7.00 -18.19
N ASP A 15 -51.99 -7.88 -19.19
CA ASP A 15 -51.05 -7.93 -20.33
C ASP A 15 -51.17 -6.70 -21.23
N LYS A 16 -52.38 -6.16 -21.42
CA LYS A 16 -52.58 -4.90 -22.17
C LYS A 16 -51.97 -3.70 -21.44
N ILE A 17 -52.10 -3.64 -20.11
CA ILE A 17 -51.44 -2.61 -19.30
C ILE A 17 -49.95 -2.83 -19.27
N PHE A 18 -49.50 -4.07 -19.07
CA PHE A 18 -48.11 -4.47 -19.10
C PHE A 18 -47.49 -4.03 -20.41
N ASN A 19 -48.02 -4.39 -21.57
CA ASN A 19 -47.50 -3.96 -22.88
C ASN A 19 -47.57 -2.44 -23.13
N LYS A 20 -48.53 -1.72 -22.52
CA LYS A 20 -48.59 -0.25 -22.60
C LYS A 20 -47.57 0.46 -21.71
N VAL A 21 -47.21 -0.16 -20.58
CA VAL A 21 -46.33 0.42 -19.55
C VAL A 21 -44.91 -0.13 -19.65
N LEU A 22 -44.73 -1.29 -20.28
CA LEU A 22 -43.45 -1.94 -20.54
C LEU A 22 -42.68 -1.12 -21.56
N ARG A 23 -41.98 -0.11 -21.05
CA ARG A 23 -40.77 0.38 -21.71
C ARG A 23 -39.78 -0.77 -21.61
N HIS A 24 -39.39 -1.34 -22.76
CA HIS A 24 -38.28 -2.29 -22.78
C HIS A 24 -37.17 -1.76 -21.89
N PRO A 25 -36.61 -2.58 -20.96
CA PRO A 25 -35.40 -2.16 -20.27
C PRO A 25 -34.41 -1.75 -21.35
N ILE A 26 -33.82 -0.56 -21.19
CA ILE A 26 -32.85 -0.03 -22.15
C ILE A 26 -31.89 -1.18 -22.45
N SER A 27 -31.93 -1.71 -23.68
CA SER A 27 -31.06 -2.83 -24.05
C SER A 27 -29.64 -2.40 -23.73
N GLU A 28 -28.85 -3.27 -23.10
CA GLU A 28 -27.42 -3.01 -22.89
C GLU A 28 -26.84 -2.39 -24.16
N SER A 29 -26.27 -1.19 -24.06
CA SER A 29 -25.75 -0.53 -25.25
C SER A 29 -24.71 -1.43 -25.92
N ASN A 30 -24.66 -1.46 -27.25
CA ASN A 30 -23.68 -2.29 -27.96
C ASN A 30 -22.23 -2.00 -27.50
N LEU A 31 -21.96 -0.74 -27.10
CA LEU A 31 -20.69 -0.33 -26.49
C LEU A 31 -20.45 -1.01 -25.13
N THR A 32 -21.46 -1.07 -24.26
CA THR A 32 -21.39 -1.79 -22.97
C THR A 32 -20.99 -3.24 -23.19
N ARG A 33 -21.67 -3.92 -24.12
CA ARG A 33 -21.45 -5.33 -24.42
C ARG A 33 -20.08 -5.61 -25.05
N GLN A 34 -19.55 -4.68 -25.85
CA GLN A 34 -18.20 -4.77 -26.40
C GLN A 34 -17.12 -4.55 -25.32
N ILE A 35 -17.32 -3.55 -24.45
CA ILE A 35 -16.41 -3.24 -23.34
C ILE A 35 -16.37 -4.42 -22.36
N ASP A 36 -17.52 -4.98 -22.00
CA ASP A 36 -17.60 -6.17 -21.12
C ASP A 36 -16.88 -7.38 -21.68
N ARG A 37 -16.96 -7.61 -22.99
CA ARG A 37 -16.28 -8.74 -23.62
C ARG A 37 -14.76 -8.68 -23.41
N ILE A 38 -14.18 -7.49 -23.35
CA ILE A 38 -12.75 -7.30 -23.11
C ILE A 38 -12.48 -7.30 -21.60
N LEU A 39 -13.23 -6.49 -20.84
CA LEU A 39 -12.99 -6.24 -19.42
C LEU A 39 -13.34 -7.41 -18.50
N LEU A 40 -14.30 -8.26 -18.88
CA LEU A 40 -14.71 -9.45 -18.12
C LEU A 40 -14.05 -10.73 -18.63
N HIS A 41 -13.21 -10.65 -19.66
CA HIS A 41 -12.45 -11.80 -20.11
C HIS A 41 -11.42 -12.18 -19.05
N PRO A 42 -11.28 -13.47 -18.68
CA PRO A 42 -10.38 -13.90 -17.61
C PRO A 42 -8.91 -13.51 -17.85
N VAL A 43 -8.46 -13.51 -19.11
CA VAL A 43 -7.09 -13.09 -19.49
C VAL A 43 -6.99 -11.61 -19.86
N LEU A 44 -7.81 -11.10 -20.79
CA LEU A 44 -7.72 -9.69 -21.21
C LEU A 44 -8.10 -8.71 -20.11
N GLY A 45 -9.07 -9.04 -19.23
CA GLY A 45 -9.41 -8.24 -18.07
C GLY A 45 -8.24 -8.10 -17.10
N LEU A 46 -7.50 -9.20 -16.87
CA LEU A 46 -6.27 -9.17 -16.06
C LEU A 46 -5.17 -8.34 -16.73
N ILE A 47 -4.97 -8.47 -18.05
CA ILE A 47 -3.98 -7.67 -18.79
C ILE A 47 -4.32 -6.18 -18.74
N VAL A 48 -5.59 -5.80 -18.92
CA VAL A 48 -6.04 -4.41 -18.83
C VAL A 48 -5.83 -3.87 -17.41
N PHE A 49 -6.14 -4.69 -16.39
CA PHE A 49 -5.89 -4.34 -14.99
C PHE A 49 -4.39 -4.15 -14.69
N LEU A 50 -3.52 -4.98 -15.26
CA LEU A 50 -2.06 -4.86 -15.11
C LEU A 50 -1.51 -3.62 -15.84
N ALA A 51 -1.94 -3.39 -17.09
CA ALA A 51 -1.56 -2.20 -17.85
C ALA A 51 -2.02 -0.90 -17.13
N PHE A 52 -3.16 -0.96 -16.47
CA PHE A 52 -3.67 0.09 -15.63
C PHE A 52 -2.79 0.34 -14.39
N PHE A 53 -2.39 -0.71 -13.68
CA PHE A 53 -1.47 -0.55 -12.55
C PHE A 53 -0.13 0.02 -13.01
N GLN A 54 0.39 -0.43 -14.14
CA GLN A 54 1.63 0.09 -14.73
C GLN A 54 1.55 1.60 -15.02
N SER A 55 0.43 2.09 -15.58
CA SER A 55 0.29 3.50 -15.94
C SER A 55 0.33 4.44 -14.75
N ILE A 56 -0.14 4.00 -13.57
CA ILE A 56 -0.04 4.76 -12.32
C ILE A 56 1.41 5.13 -12.02
N PHE A 57 2.34 4.20 -12.20
CA PHE A 57 3.77 4.43 -11.93
C PHE A 57 4.40 5.32 -12.98
N THR A 58 4.14 5.02 -14.26
CA THR A 58 4.75 5.77 -15.38
C THR A 58 4.34 7.24 -15.34
N TRP A 59 3.12 7.55 -14.94
CA TRP A 59 2.65 8.93 -14.84
C TRP A 59 3.01 9.62 -13.53
N ALA A 60 3.14 8.88 -12.44
CA ALA A 60 3.50 9.45 -11.15
C ALA A 60 5.00 9.78 -11.04
N ALA A 61 5.88 8.93 -11.59
CA ALA A 61 7.33 9.05 -11.38
C ALA A 61 7.90 10.43 -11.75
N PRO A 62 7.61 11.03 -12.94
CA PRO A 62 8.15 12.36 -13.27
C PRO A 62 7.68 13.45 -12.30
N ALA A 63 6.43 13.37 -11.82
CA ALA A 63 5.89 14.32 -10.87
C ALA A 63 6.50 14.17 -9.47
N MET A 64 6.83 12.94 -9.07
CA MET A 64 7.53 12.65 -7.83
C MET A 64 8.98 13.16 -7.86
N ASP A 65 9.70 12.92 -8.96
CA ASP A 65 11.08 13.35 -9.12
C ASP A 65 11.18 14.88 -9.03
N LEU A 66 10.31 15.59 -9.76
CA LEU A 66 10.23 17.06 -9.71
C LEU A 66 9.94 17.58 -8.30
N PHE A 67 9.05 16.92 -7.57
CA PHE A 67 8.73 17.31 -6.20
C PHE A 67 9.91 17.04 -5.24
N SER A 68 10.60 15.91 -5.40
CA SER A 68 11.76 15.54 -4.58
C SER A 68 12.94 16.50 -4.78
N GLU A 69 13.18 16.90 -6.03
CA GLU A 69 14.19 17.89 -6.38
C GLU A 69 13.86 19.24 -5.74
N TRP A 70 12.60 19.67 -5.84
CA TRP A 70 12.14 20.92 -5.23
C TRP A 70 12.31 20.93 -3.71
N VAL A 71 11.96 19.84 -3.02
CA VAL A 71 12.18 19.70 -1.56
C VAL A 71 13.66 19.79 -1.22
N SER A 72 14.52 19.10 -1.99
CA SER A 72 15.96 19.04 -1.72
C SER A 72 16.62 20.40 -1.92
N GLN A 73 16.28 21.10 -3.02
CA GLN A 73 16.73 22.46 -3.27
C GLN A 73 16.25 23.43 -2.19
N PHE A 74 15.01 23.29 -1.74
CA PHE A 74 14.47 24.12 -0.67
C PHE A 74 15.18 23.87 0.67
N ALA A 75 15.45 22.61 1.02
CA ALA A 75 16.22 22.27 2.22
C ALA A 75 17.64 22.85 2.17
N ASN A 76 18.30 22.75 1.02
CA ASN A 76 19.66 23.26 0.83
C ASN A 76 19.71 24.79 0.87
N TYR A 77 18.71 25.45 0.30
CA TYR A 77 18.54 26.89 0.43
C TYR A 77 18.37 27.32 1.90
N CYS A 78 17.52 26.63 2.66
CA CYS A 78 17.35 26.91 4.09
C CYS A 78 18.65 26.68 4.88
N ALA A 79 19.38 25.59 4.61
CA ALA A 79 20.64 25.28 5.27
C ALA A 79 21.72 26.34 4.99
N ALA A 80 21.76 26.91 3.79
CA ALA A 80 22.70 27.97 3.42
C ALA A 80 22.32 29.35 3.99
N ALA A 81 21.03 29.62 4.17
CA ALA A 81 20.54 30.92 4.66
C ALA A 81 20.57 31.07 6.19
N LEU A 82 20.58 29.96 6.93
CA LEU A 82 20.53 29.92 8.39
C LEU A 82 21.92 29.69 9.00
N PRO A 83 22.21 30.22 10.20
CA PRO A 83 23.46 29.96 10.89
C PRO A 83 23.60 28.46 11.22
N PRO A 84 24.81 27.89 11.18
CA PRO A 84 25.01 26.49 11.53
C PRO A 84 24.66 26.28 13.01
N GLY A 85 23.83 25.28 13.29
CA GLY A 85 23.39 24.99 14.64
C GLY A 85 22.28 23.97 14.70
N PHE A 86 21.93 23.58 15.93
CA PHE A 86 20.92 22.58 16.23
C PHE A 86 19.59 22.83 15.52
N TRP A 87 19.09 24.07 15.56
CA TRP A 87 17.81 24.45 14.99
C TRP A 87 17.78 24.35 13.45
N THR A 88 18.89 24.69 12.81
CA THR A 88 19.03 24.60 11.35
C THR A 88 19.04 23.15 10.91
N ASN A 89 19.78 22.28 11.61
CA ASN A 89 19.81 20.85 11.29
C ASN A 89 18.46 20.18 11.56
N LEU A 90 17.77 20.51 12.66
CA LEU A 90 16.43 20.00 12.94
C LEU A 90 15.42 20.44 11.87
N LEU A 91 15.46 21.72 11.45
CA LEU A 91 14.54 22.26 10.47
C LEU A 91 14.80 21.67 9.07
N CYS A 92 16.05 21.69 8.61
CA CYS A 92 16.41 21.24 7.27
C CYS A 92 16.36 19.70 7.14
N ASP A 93 17.03 18.98 8.04
CA ASP A 93 17.18 17.52 7.93
C ASP A 93 16.02 16.76 8.58
N GLY A 94 15.58 17.20 9.75
CA GLY A 94 14.50 16.54 10.50
C GLY A 94 13.10 16.84 9.94
N ILE A 95 12.80 18.12 9.69
CA ILE A 95 11.46 18.56 9.28
C ILE A 95 11.32 18.61 7.76
N ILE A 96 12.11 19.43 7.06
CA ILE A 96 11.93 19.68 5.62
C ILE A 96 12.21 18.40 4.82
N ARG A 97 13.41 17.81 4.98
CA ARG A 97 13.76 16.56 4.28
C ARG A 97 12.90 15.38 4.76
N GLY A 98 12.64 15.26 6.07
CA GLY A 98 11.81 14.19 6.63
C GLY A 98 10.35 14.21 6.16
N VAL A 99 9.67 15.36 6.22
CA VAL A 99 8.29 15.51 5.73
C VAL A 99 8.25 15.47 4.21
N GLY A 100 9.23 16.10 3.56
CA GLY A 100 9.37 16.12 2.11
C GLY A 100 9.46 14.72 1.52
N ALA A 101 10.23 13.82 2.14
CA ALA A 101 10.37 12.42 1.75
C ALA A 101 9.02 11.68 1.61
N VAL A 102 8.01 12.05 2.40
CA VAL A 102 6.67 11.44 2.30
C VAL A 102 5.73 12.24 1.40
N LEU A 103 5.82 13.57 1.42
CA LEU A 103 5.01 14.41 0.53
C LEU A 103 5.32 14.20 -0.96
N VAL A 104 6.52 13.69 -1.28
CA VAL A 104 6.88 13.21 -2.63
C VAL A 104 5.85 12.23 -3.20
N PHE A 105 5.13 11.45 -2.38
CA PHE A 105 4.13 10.49 -2.87
C PHE A 105 2.74 11.09 -3.14
N VAL A 106 2.50 12.36 -2.78
CA VAL A 106 1.20 13.03 -3.01
C VAL A 106 0.76 12.97 -4.49
N PRO A 107 1.62 13.23 -5.50
CA PRO A 107 1.27 13.06 -6.91
C PRO A 107 0.83 11.63 -7.25
N GLN A 108 1.52 10.61 -6.74
CA GLN A 108 1.16 9.21 -6.98
C GLN A 108 -0.20 8.86 -6.37
N ILE A 109 -0.47 9.34 -5.15
CA ILE A 109 -1.76 9.15 -4.47
C ILE A 109 -2.89 9.84 -5.26
N ALA A 110 -2.63 11.03 -5.82
CA ALA A 110 -3.60 11.75 -6.64
C ALA A 110 -3.98 10.98 -7.90
N VAL A 111 -2.99 10.44 -8.62
CA VAL A 111 -3.20 9.62 -9.82
C VAL A 111 -3.97 8.35 -9.47
N LEU A 112 -3.57 7.65 -8.40
CA LEU A 112 -4.25 6.45 -7.92
C LEU A 112 -5.73 6.70 -7.60
N PHE A 113 -6.05 7.72 -6.79
CA PHE A 113 -7.45 8.01 -6.45
C PHE A 113 -8.27 8.48 -7.65
N THR A 114 -7.67 9.26 -8.55
CA THR A 114 -8.33 9.70 -9.80
C THR A 114 -8.85 8.50 -10.57
N LEU A 115 -8.02 7.48 -10.68
CA LEU A 115 -8.35 6.29 -11.45
C LEU A 115 -9.31 5.34 -10.72
N ILE A 116 -9.16 5.18 -9.40
CA ILE A 116 -10.13 4.39 -8.60
C ILE A 116 -11.52 5.01 -8.68
N PHE A 117 -11.64 6.32 -8.48
CA PHE A 117 -12.93 7.00 -8.58
C PHE A 117 -13.51 6.96 -10.00
N PHE A 118 -12.65 6.98 -11.02
CA PHE A 118 -13.08 6.73 -12.39
C PHE A 118 -13.67 5.32 -12.57
N PHE A 119 -13.04 4.28 -12.02
CA PHE A 119 -13.54 2.90 -12.10
C PHE A 119 -14.78 2.63 -11.24
N GLU A 120 -14.84 3.23 -10.06
CA GLU A 120 -15.99 3.13 -9.17
C GLU A 120 -17.21 3.78 -9.82
N ALA A 121 -17.06 5.01 -10.31
CA ALA A 121 -18.17 5.76 -10.90
C ALA A 121 -18.53 5.30 -12.33
N SER A 122 -17.64 4.59 -13.03
CA SER A 122 -17.99 3.91 -14.28
C SER A 122 -18.83 2.65 -14.08
N GLY A 123 -18.86 2.06 -12.88
CA GLY A 123 -19.59 0.82 -12.61
C GLY A 123 -18.80 -0.45 -13.00
N TYR A 124 -17.53 -0.33 -13.38
CA TYR A 124 -16.66 -1.47 -13.67
C TYR A 124 -16.43 -2.34 -12.43
N MET A 125 -16.28 -1.75 -11.24
CA MET A 125 -16.04 -2.49 -9.99
C MET A 125 -17.14 -3.51 -9.69
N ALA A 126 -18.41 -3.21 -9.99
CA ALA A 126 -19.51 -4.14 -9.78
C ALA A 126 -19.41 -5.40 -10.65
N ARG A 127 -18.80 -5.28 -11.85
CA ARG A 127 -18.64 -6.39 -12.81
C ARG A 127 -17.35 -7.17 -12.55
N ALA A 128 -16.28 -6.48 -12.16
CA ALA A 128 -15.05 -7.11 -11.68
C ALA A 128 -15.30 -8.03 -10.46
N ALA A 129 -16.21 -7.62 -9.56
CA ALA A 129 -16.64 -8.45 -8.44
C ALA A 129 -17.30 -9.77 -8.88
N PHE A 130 -18.08 -9.76 -9.97
CA PHE A 130 -18.70 -10.98 -10.51
C PHE A 130 -17.67 -11.97 -11.08
N VAL A 131 -16.64 -11.47 -11.76
CA VAL A 131 -15.55 -12.32 -12.32
C VAL A 131 -14.81 -13.06 -11.20
N ILE A 132 -14.64 -12.42 -10.04
CA ILE A 132 -13.86 -12.95 -8.92
C ILE A 132 -14.74 -13.68 -7.89
N ASP A 133 -16.07 -13.66 -8.06
CA ASP A 133 -17.02 -14.33 -7.17
C ASP A 133 -16.74 -15.84 -7.03
N ARG A 134 -16.37 -16.52 -8.12
CA ARG A 134 -15.99 -17.94 -8.08
C ARG A 134 -14.75 -18.20 -7.22
N LEU A 135 -13.77 -17.30 -7.28
CA LEU A 135 -12.54 -17.39 -6.49
C LEU A 135 -12.80 -17.07 -5.01
N MET A 136 -13.67 -16.09 -4.73
CA MET A 136 -14.08 -15.72 -3.37
C MET A 136 -14.95 -16.80 -2.72
N GLY A 137 -15.83 -17.44 -3.50
CA GLY A 137 -16.65 -18.56 -3.05
C GLY A 137 -15.81 -19.75 -2.57
N TRP A 138 -14.65 -20.02 -3.19
CA TRP A 138 -13.71 -21.04 -2.72
C TRP A 138 -13.14 -20.70 -1.32
N ALA A 139 -12.87 -19.43 -1.05
CA ALA A 139 -12.45 -18.97 0.27
C ALA A 139 -13.60 -18.87 1.30
N GLY A 140 -14.85 -19.14 0.88
CA GLY A 140 -16.03 -19.02 1.72
C GLY A 140 -16.50 -17.58 1.96
N LEU A 141 -16.03 -16.62 1.16
CA LEU A 141 -16.45 -15.22 1.21
C LEU A 141 -17.55 -14.92 0.18
N GLU A 142 -18.36 -13.90 0.44
CA GLU A 142 -19.29 -13.33 -0.53
C GLU A 142 -18.56 -12.47 -1.57
N GLY A 143 -19.03 -12.44 -2.83
CA GLY A 143 -18.46 -11.57 -3.87
C GLY A 143 -18.42 -10.07 -3.52
N ARG A 144 -19.29 -9.58 -2.64
CA ARG A 144 -19.23 -8.18 -2.12
C ARG A 144 -17.94 -7.88 -1.36
N CYS A 145 -17.34 -8.88 -0.71
CA CYS A 145 -16.07 -8.73 0.01
C CYS A 145 -14.95 -8.30 -0.94
N PHE A 146 -15.01 -8.70 -2.22
CA PHE A 146 -14.03 -8.29 -3.23
C PHE A 146 -13.97 -6.77 -3.41
N ILE A 147 -15.10 -6.06 -3.34
CA ILE A 147 -15.13 -4.59 -3.50
C ILE A 147 -14.29 -3.92 -2.41
N SER A 148 -14.39 -4.42 -1.17
CA SER A 148 -13.58 -3.94 -0.04
C SER A 148 -12.11 -4.32 -0.17
N LEU A 149 -11.79 -5.55 -0.62
CA LEU A 149 -10.40 -5.98 -0.83
C LEU A 149 -9.73 -5.24 -2.00
N LEU A 150 -10.46 -4.96 -3.08
CA LEU A 150 -9.98 -4.16 -4.20
C LEU A 150 -9.71 -2.71 -3.76
N SER A 151 -10.58 -2.15 -2.92
CA SER A 151 -10.32 -0.84 -2.29
C SER A 151 -9.09 -0.88 -1.36
N SER A 152 -8.83 -2.02 -0.72
CA SER A 152 -7.68 -2.22 0.19
C SER A 152 -6.34 -2.21 -0.54
N TYR A 153 -6.28 -2.66 -1.80
CA TYR A 153 -5.10 -2.50 -2.69
C TYR A 153 -4.71 -1.04 -2.90
N ALA A 154 -5.67 -0.11 -2.87
CA ALA A 154 -5.37 1.30 -2.88
C ALA A 154 -4.88 1.74 -1.49
N CYS A 155 -5.71 1.51 -0.48
CA CYS A 155 -5.38 1.75 0.92
C CYS A 155 -6.26 0.88 1.82
N ALA A 156 -5.64 0.19 2.79
CA ALA A 156 -6.35 -0.67 3.72
C ALA A 156 -7.41 0.07 4.56
N VAL A 157 -7.21 1.36 4.87
CA VAL A 157 -8.15 2.15 5.70
C VAL A 157 -9.55 2.28 5.07
N PRO A 158 -9.71 2.90 3.87
CA PRO A 158 -11.02 2.97 3.21
C PRO A 158 -11.55 1.59 2.84
N GLY A 159 -10.67 0.63 2.49
CA GLY A 159 -11.06 -0.76 2.23
C GLY A 159 -11.74 -1.40 3.44
N ILE A 160 -11.16 -1.27 4.64
CA ILE A 160 -11.74 -1.74 5.90
C ILE A 160 -13.06 -1.03 6.23
N MET A 161 -13.16 0.28 6.00
CA MET A 161 -14.42 1.02 6.20
C MET A 161 -15.52 0.58 5.23
N ALA A 162 -15.17 0.21 4.00
CA ALA A 162 -16.12 -0.27 2.99
C ALA A 162 -16.77 -1.61 3.37
N THR A 163 -16.18 -2.36 4.31
CA THR A 163 -16.75 -3.62 4.82
C THR A 163 -18.11 -3.45 5.51
N ARG A 164 -18.52 -2.23 5.86
CA ARG A 164 -19.86 -1.91 6.37
C ARG A 164 -21.00 -2.27 5.41
N SER A 165 -20.69 -2.39 4.12
CA SER A 165 -21.64 -2.84 3.09
C SER A 165 -21.90 -4.36 3.11
N ILE A 166 -21.08 -5.13 3.84
CA ILE A 166 -21.19 -6.59 3.94
C ILE A 166 -22.20 -6.95 5.04
N PRO A 167 -23.35 -7.57 4.70
CA PRO A 167 -24.40 -7.85 5.68
C PRO A 167 -24.00 -8.89 6.74
N SER A 168 -23.24 -9.89 6.31
CA SER A 168 -22.75 -10.96 7.18
C SER A 168 -21.63 -10.45 8.10
N PRO A 169 -21.78 -10.48 9.43
CA PRO A 169 -20.75 -10.01 10.35
C PRO A 169 -19.48 -10.88 10.31
N ARG A 170 -19.63 -12.17 9.95
CA ARG A 170 -18.50 -13.10 9.81
C ARG A 170 -17.67 -12.77 8.58
N ASP A 171 -18.32 -12.52 7.44
CA ASP A 171 -17.63 -12.15 6.20
C ASP A 171 -17.03 -10.76 6.31
N ARG A 172 -17.73 -9.84 6.97
CA ARG A 172 -17.20 -8.51 7.32
C ARG A 172 -15.90 -8.65 8.12
N LEU A 173 -15.91 -9.41 9.22
CA LEU A 173 -14.74 -9.58 10.06
C LEU A 173 -13.59 -10.30 9.34
N ALA A 174 -13.87 -11.37 8.59
CA ALA A 174 -12.86 -12.06 7.78
C ALA A 174 -12.20 -11.10 6.78
N THR A 175 -13.01 -10.27 6.11
CA THR A 175 -12.53 -9.26 5.16
C THR A 175 -11.66 -8.20 5.84
N ILE A 176 -12.06 -7.72 7.03
CA ILE A 176 -11.26 -6.77 7.82
C ILE A 176 -9.89 -7.38 8.18
N LEU A 177 -9.87 -8.65 8.60
CA LEU A 177 -8.64 -9.33 9.02
C LEU A 177 -7.69 -9.55 7.85
N VAL A 178 -8.17 -9.85 6.64
CA VAL A 178 -7.30 -10.13 5.48
C VAL A 178 -7.00 -8.91 4.62
N ALA A 179 -7.72 -7.80 4.80
CA ALA A 179 -7.53 -6.59 3.98
C ALA A 179 -6.07 -6.13 3.90
N PRO A 180 -5.26 -6.13 4.98
CA PRO A 180 -3.86 -5.68 4.89
C PRO A 180 -2.88 -6.67 4.28
N PHE A 181 -3.31 -7.89 3.93
CA PHE A 181 -2.52 -8.76 3.03
C PHE A 181 -2.56 -8.27 1.59
N THR A 182 -3.62 -7.54 1.20
CA THR A 182 -3.59 -6.83 -0.08
C THR A 182 -2.53 -5.73 0.00
N THR A 183 -1.53 -5.81 -0.88
CA THR A 183 -0.44 -4.84 -0.91
C THR A 183 -1.02 -3.48 -1.27
N CYS A 184 -1.09 -2.59 -0.27
CA CYS A 184 -1.56 -1.23 -0.48
C CYS A 184 -0.53 -0.38 -1.22
N SER A 185 -1.00 0.67 -1.90
CA SER A 185 -0.12 1.59 -2.64
C SER A 185 1.03 2.19 -1.82
N ALA A 186 0.83 2.42 -0.53
CA ALA A 186 1.84 2.91 0.41
C ALA A 186 3.07 1.98 0.59
N ARG A 187 3.00 0.70 0.19
CA ARG A 187 4.16 -0.22 0.21
C ARG A 187 5.04 -0.10 -1.03
N LEU A 188 4.52 0.49 -2.10
CA LEU A 188 5.20 0.60 -3.38
C LEU A 188 6.54 1.33 -3.30
N PRO A 189 6.68 2.43 -2.56
CA PRO A 189 7.95 3.11 -2.49
C PRO A 189 9.06 2.22 -1.94
N VAL A 190 8.76 1.44 -0.90
CA VAL A 190 9.73 0.56 -0.25
C VAL A 190 10.12 -0.55 -1.23
N TYR A 191 9.15 -1.11 -1.94
CA TYR A 191 9.41 -2.09 -2.98
C TYR A 191 10.22 -1.51 -4.13
N ALA A 192 9.90 -0.31 -4.61
CA ALA A 192 10.62 0.32 -5.72
C ALA A 192 12.10 0.55 -5.36
N VAL A 193 12.40 1.05 -4.17
CA VAL A 193 13.77 1.25 -3.70
C VAL A 193 14.52 -0.08 -3.56
N LEU A 194 13.93 -1.08 -2.88
CA LEU A 194 14.60 -2.36 -2.66
C LEU A 194 14.76 -3.16 -3.98
N ILE A 195 13.75 -3.15 -4.85
CA ILE A 195 13.81 -3.81 -6.15
C ILE A 195 14.86 -3.13 -7.04
N SER A 196 14.87 -1.80 -7.13
CA SER A 196 15.86 -1.09 -7.95
C SER A 196 17.29 -1.24 -7.45
N ALA A 197 17.48 -1.39 -6.13
CA ALA A 197 18.80 -1.60 -5.52
C ALA A 197 19.34 -3.03 -5.69
N PHE A 198 18.49 -4.05 -5.56
CA PHE A 198 18.94 -5.45 -5.44
C PHE A 198 18.61 -6.33 -6.65
N ILE A 199 17.71 -5.90 -7.53
CA ILE A 199 17.26 -6.69 -8.67
C ILE A 199 17.80 -6.08 -9.97
N PRO A 200 18.58 -6.84 -10.78
CA PRO A 200 19.11 -6.35 -12.03
C PRO A 200 18.02 -5.81 -12.96
N ASP A 201 18.29 -4.70 -13.63
CA ASP A 201 17.43 -4.16 -14.70
C ASP A 201 17.63 -4.96 -16.00
N ALA A 202 17.26 -6.24 -15.95
CA ALA A 202 17.28 -7.14 -17.09
C ALA A 202 15.90 -7.13 -17.78
N THR A 203 15.88 -6.79 -19.06
CA THR A 203 14.71 -6.96 -19.93
C THR A 203 14.65 -8.43 -20.36
N LEU A 204 13.56 -9.11 -20.04
CA LEU A 204 13.37 -10.51 -20.44
C LEU A 204 12.77 -10.57 -21.84
N TRP A 205 11.50 -10.15 -21.97
CA TRP A 205 10.73 -10.25 -23.22
C TRP A 205 9.76 -9.07 -23.32
N GLY A 206 9.88 -8.23 -24.36
CA GLY A 206 8.98 -7.10 -24.60
C GLY A 206 8.96 -6.07 -23.45
N PRO A 207 7.80 -5.60 -22.97
CA PRO A 207 7.71 -4.62 -21.87
C PRO A 207 7.98 -5.21 -20.48
N PHE A 208 8.32 -6.49 -20.36
CA PHE A 208 8.51 -7.17 -19.07
C PHE A 208 9.99 -7.10 -18.62
N THR A 209 10.24 -6.30 -17.58
CA THR A 209 11.52 -6.24 -16.86
C THR A 209 11.51 -7.18 -15.65
N LEU A 210 12.68 -7.68 -15.23
CA LEU A 210 12.83 -8.51 -14.03
C LEU A 210 12.31 -7.80 -12.77
N GLN A 211 12.54 -6.48 -12.68
CA GLN A 211 12.02 -5.62 -11.62
C GLN A 211 10.48 -5.58 -11.61
N GLY A 212 9.87 -5.39 -12.78
CA GLY A 212 8.41 -5.41 -12.93
C GLY A 212 7.79 -6.77 -12.59
N LEU A 213 8.43 -7.86 -13.00
CA LEU A 213 7.99 -9.22 -12.65
C LEU A 213 8.09 -9.48 -11.15
N THR A 214 9.14 -8.97 -10.49
CA THR A 214 9.28 -9.14 -9.04
C THR A 214 8.20 -8.36 -8.31
N LEU A 215 7.93 -7.11 -8.71
CA LEU A 215 6.83 -6.34 -8.16
C LEU A 215 5.48 -7.05 -8.36
N MET A 216 5.23 -7.60 -9.55
CA MET A 216 4.05 -8.39 -9.85
C MET A 216 3.95 -9.62 -8.95
N ALA A 217 5.06 -10.35 -8.75
CA ALA A 217 5.10 -11.52 -7.87
C ALA A 217 4.75 -11.17 -6.42
N LEU A 218 5.26 -10.06 -5.89
CA LEU A 218 4.93 -9.57 -4.54
C LEU A 218 3.44 -9.18 -4.42
N TYR A 219 2.86 -8.56 -5.46
CA TYR A 219 1.44 -8.20 -5.50
C TYR A 219 0.53 -9.43 -5.56
N LEU A 220 0.90 -10.42 -6.37
CA LEU A 220 0.21 -11.70 -6.45
C LEU A 220 0.33 -12.49 -5.15
N LEU A 221 1.51 -12.49 -4.53
CA LEU A 221 1.75 -13.13 -3.23
C LEU A 221 0.80 -12.55 -2.15
N GLY A 222 0.69 -11.22 -2.08
CA GLY A 222 -0.26 -10.54 -1.19
C GLY A 222 -1.72 -10.91 -1.48
N GLY A 223 -2.15 -10.85 -2.75
CA GLY A 223 -3.52 -11.19 -3.15
C GLY A 223 -3.89 -12.64 -2.87
N VAL A 224 -3.03 -13.58 -3.27
CA VAL A 224 -3.22 -15.02 -3.02
C VAL A 224 -3.24 -15.31 -1.52
N SER A 225 -2.32 -14.71 -0.76
CA SER A 225 -2.31 -14.88 0.69
C SER A 225 -3.58 -14.34 1.35
N ALA A 226 -4.13 -13.20 0.91
CA ALA A 226 -5.40 -12.69 1.42
C ALA A 226 -6.54 -13.70 1.23
N ILE A 227 -6.61 -14.37 0.07
CA ILE A 227 -7.62 -15.40 -0.22
C ILE A 227 -7.38 -16.66 0.64
N VAL A 228 -6.13 -17.12 0.75
CA VAL A 228 -5.78 -18.29 1.57
C VAL A 228 -6.09 -18.05 3.04
N PHE A 229 -5.68 -16.91 3.60
CA PHE A 229 -5.99 -16.56 4.98
C PHE A 229 -7.50 -16.34 5.20
N ALA A 230 -8.22 -15.82 4.21
CA ALA A 230 -9.67 -15.73 4.27
C ALA A 230 -10.30 -17.12 4.40
N ALA A 231 -9.85 -18.09 3.60
CA ALA A 231 -10.29 -19.47 3.68
C ALA A 231 -9.96 -20.10 5.05
N ILE A 232 -8.75 -19.87 5.56
CA ILE A 232 -8.33 -20.34 6.90
C ILE A 232 -9.26 -19.77 7.98
N PHE A 233 -9.55 -18.48 7.95
CA PHE A 233 -10.44 -17.86 8.93
C PHE A 233 -11.89 -18.33 8.78
N LYS A 234 -12.41 -18.44 7.56
CA LYS A 234 -13.79 -18.87 7.28
C LYS A 234 -14.03 -20.34 7.63
N HIS A 235 -13.09 -21.22 7.35
CA HIS A 235 -13.19 -22.65 7.67
C HIS A 235 -12.75 -22.98 9.11
N GLY A 236 -11.98 -22.09 9.75
CA GLY A 236 -11.52 -22.23 11.13
C GLY A 236 -12.33 -21.39 12.11
N LEU A 237 -11.90 -20.15 12.31
CA LEU A 237 -12.36 -19.25 13.39
C LEU A 237 -13.79 -18.70 13.20
N LEU A 238 -14.25 -18.54 11.95
CA LEU A 238 -15.46 -17.80 11.58
C LEU A 238 -16.47 -18.68 10.80
N ARG A 239 -16.67 -19.92 11.27
CA ARG A 239 -17.56 -20.91 10.62
C ARG A 239 -19.02 -20.45 10.54
N GLY A 240 -19.66 -20.76 9.42
CA GLY A 240 -21.12 -20.77 9.26
C GLY A 240 -21.59 -20.51 7.83
N ALA A 241 -22.90 -20.53 7.62
CA ALA A 241 -23.52 -20.45 6.29
C ALA A 241 -23.31 -19.07 5.64
N SER A 242 -22.95 -19.08 4.36
CA SER A 242 -22.88 -17.90 3.50
C SER A 242 -24.29 -17.46 3.09
N LEU A 243 -24.59 -16.16 3.10
CA LEU A 243 -25.87 -15.67 2.61
C LEU A 243 -25.89 -15.72 1.07
N PRO A 244 -27.06 -15.95 0.43
CA PRO A 244 -27.19 -15.88 -1.01
C PRO A 244 -26.77 -14.50 -1.53
N PHE A 245 -25.84 -14.49 -2.49
CA PHE A 245 -25.39 -13.27 -3.14
C PHE A 245 -26.31 -12.93 -4.31
N PHE A 246 -27.12 -11.88 -4.15
CA PHE A 246 -27.79 -11.18 -5.25
C PHE A 246 -27.15 -9.79 -5.40
N LEU A 247 -26.69 -9.47 -6.60
CA LEU A 247 -26.18 -8.15 -6.97
C LEU A 247 -26.94 -7.66 -8.20
N GLU A 248 -27.71 -6.58 -8.05
CA GLU A 248 -28.22 -5.84 -9.20
C GLU A 248 -27.04 -5.12 -9.87
N LEU A 249 -26.72 -5.49 -11.11
CA LEU A 249 -25.63 -4.87 -11.87
C LEU A 249 -26.02 -3.45 -12.27
N PRO A 250 -25.31 -2.40 -11.81
CA PRO A 250 -25.59 -1.04 -12.21
C PRO A 250 -25.24 -0.82 -13.70
N PRO A 251 -25.96 0.06 -14.42
CA PRO A 251 -25.61 0.44 -15.78
C PRO A 251 -24.30 1.24 -15.81
N TYR A 252 -23.50 1.10 -16.88
CA TYR A 252 -22.32 1.96 -17.11
C TYR A 252 -22.75 3.43 -17.13
N ARG A 253 -22.02 4.27 -16.40
CA ARG A 253 -22.20 5.73 -16.42
C ARG A 253 -20.86 6.39 -16.62
N PHE A 254 -20.74 7.37 -17.51
CA PHE A 254 -19.51 8.15 -17.57
C PHE A 254 -19.43 9.04 -16.32
N PRO A 255 -18.34 8.97 -15.55
CA PRO A 255 -18.20 9.78 -14.35
C PRO A 255 -17.99 11.26 -14.69
N SER A 256 -18.59 12.14 -13.91
CA SER A 256 -18.36 13.58 -14.04
C SER A 256 -16.95 13.95 -13.57
N PHE A 257 -16.14 14.53 -14.47
CA PHE A 257 -14.77 14.97 -14.18
C PHE A 257 -14.68 15.85 -12.92
N LYS A 258 -15.63 16.77 -12.74
CA LYS A 258 -15.72 17.64 -11.55
C LYS A 258 -15.84 16.84 -10.25
N THR A 259 -16.62 15.75 -10.26
CA THR A 259 -16.79 14.92 -9.07
C THR A 259 -15.51 14.17 -8.73
N ILE A 260 -14.82 13.64 -9.74
CA ILE A 260 -13.53 12.97 -9.55
C ILE A 260 -12.52 13.95 -8.93
N VAL A 261 -12.37 15.14 -9.50
CA VAL A 261 -11.41 16.15 -8.98
C VAL A 261 -11.72 16.54 -7.54
N VAL A 262 -12.99 16.81 -7.21
CA VAL A 262 -13.39 17.15 -5.83
C VAL A 262 -13.07 16.00 -4.87
N GLN A 263 -13.41 14.76 -5.23
CA GLN A 263 -13.12 13.58 -4.40
C GLN A 263 -11.62 13.37 -4.20
N VAL A 264 -10.81 13.52 -5.25
CA VAL A 264 -9.35 13.41 -5.18
C VAL A 264 -8.79 14.47 -4.23
N VAL A 265 -9.17 15.74 -4.42
CA VAL A 265 -8.69 16.84 -3.57
C VAL A 265 -9.06 16.63 -2.10
N ASP A 266 -10.28 16.17 -1.82
CA ASP A 266 -10.70 15.89 -0.44
C ASP A 266 -9.89 14.74 0.17
N ARG A 267 -9.59 13.68 -0.59
CA ARG A 267 -8.71 12.60 -0.13
C ARG A 267 -7.27 13.05 0.09
N LEU A 268 -6.73 13.90 -0.79
CA LEU A 268 -5.39 14.46 -0.62
C LEU A 268 -5.31 15.36 0.62
N LYS A 269 -6.33 16.20 0.88
CA LYS A 269 -6.37 17.03 2.09
C LYS A 269 -6.37 16.19 3.37
N VAL A 270 -7.18 15.12 3.40
CA VAL A 270 -7.20 14.18 4.53
C VAL A 270 -5.84 13.53 4.71
N PHE A 271 -5.19 13.08 3.62
CA PHE A 271 -3.85 12.53 3.68
C PHE A 271 -2.82 13.53 4.22
N VAL A 272 -2.75 14.74 3.67
CA VAL A 272 -1.78 15.76 4.10
C VAL A 272 -2.00 16.17 5.55
N LYS A 273 -3.24 16.31 6.01
CA LYS A 273 -3.54 16.73 7.38
C LYS A 273 -3.33 15.60 8.40
N ASP A 274 -3.89 14.42 8.13
CA ASP A 274 -3.92 13.33 9.10
C ASP A 274 -2.62 12.51 9.06
N ALA A 275 -2.14 12.14 7.87
CA ALA A 275 -0.87 11.42 7.76
C ALA A 275 0.31 12.37 7.93
N GLY A 276 0.27 13.55 7.32
CA GLY A 276 1.37 14.53 7.40
C GLY A 276 1.69 14.99 8.81
N SER A 277 0.70 15.12 9.69
CA SER A 277 0.95 15.45 11.11
C SER A 277 1.65 14.32 11.87
N VAL A 278 1.24 13.06 11.65
CA VAL A 278 1.91 11.89 12.23
C VAL A 278 3.34 11.76 11.71
N ILE A 279 3.54 11.99 10.41
CA ILE A 279 4.87 11.95 9.76
C ILE A 279 5.78 13.05 10.32
N LEU A 280 5.29 14.28 10.46
CA LEU A 280 6.06 15.39 11.04
C LEU A 280 6.53 15.05 12.46
N VAL A 281 5.64 14.55 13.30
CA VAL A 281 6.00 14.12 14.66
C VAL A 281 7.01 12.97 14.61
N GLY A 282 6.77 11.97 13.76
CA GLY A 282 7.66 10.84 13.58
C GLY A 282 9.06 11.23 13.11
N SER A 283 9.17 12.17 12.15
CA SER A 283 10.46 12.63 11.62
C SER A 283 11.24 13.45 12.65
N ILE A 284 10.56 14.29 13.44
CA ILE A 284 11.18 15.03 14.55
C ILE A 284 11.69 14.06 15.62
N VAL A 285 10.84 13.11 16.06
CA VAL A 285 11.20 12.13 17.09
C VAL A 285 12.36 11.25 16.62
N LEU A 286 12.30 10.75 15.38
CA LEU A 286 13.36 9.96 14.80
C LEU A 286 14.67 10.75 14.71
N TRP A 287 14.62 11.99 14.21
CA TRP A 287 15.80 12.83 14.12
C TRP A 287 16.42 13.08 15.49
N LEU A 288 15.60 13.30 16.53
CA LEU A 288 16.09 13.42 17.91
C LEU A 288 16.73 12.11 18.37
N LEU A 289 16.10 10.95 18.13
CA LEU A 289 16.66 9.66 18.51
C LEU A 289 17.99 9.35 17.77
N LEU A 290 18.15 9.82 16.53
CA LEU A 290 19.39 9.64 15.75
C LEU A 290 20.52 10.59 16.15
N ASN A 291 20.21 11.75 16.74
CA ASN A 291 21.19 12.79 17.08
C ASN A 291 21.52 12.88 18.57
N PHE A 292 20.80 12.16 19.44
CA PHE A 292 21.05 12.12 20.88
C PHE A 292 21.39 10.71 21.36
N PRO A 293 22.29 10.56 22.36
CA PRO A 293 23.09 11.62 23.00
C PRO A 293 24.14 12.22 22.03
N HIS A 294 24.44 13.51 22.19
CA HIS A 294 25.44 14.17 21.34
C HIS A 294 26.84 13.76 21.80
N HIS A 295 27.61 13.15 20.92
CA HIS A 295 28.99 12.76 21.20
C HIS A 295 29.94 13.86 20.74
N GLU A 296 31.05 14.02 21.47
CA GLU A 296 32.04 15.03 21.14
C GLU A 296 32.64 14.77 19.77
N TYR A 297 32.77 15.84 18.98
CA TYR A 297 33.38 15.78 17.66
C TYR A 297 34.84 15.36 17.80
N ASN A 298 35.22 14.27 17.14
CA ASN A 298 36.59 13.80 17.14
C ASN A 298 37.33 14.41 15.95
N ASP A 299 38.24 15.34 16.23
CA ASP A 299 39.03 16.06 15.21
C ASP A 299 39.92 15.14 14.35
N THR A 300 40.15 13.90 14.78
CA THR A 300 40.91 12.91 14.00
C THR A 300 40.10 12.24 12.89
N LEU A 301 38.77 12.35 12.93
CA LEU A 301 37.86 11.71 11.99
C LEU A 301 37.30 12.70 10.97
N THR A 302 37.02 12.22 9.76
CA THR A 302 36.37 13.03 8.71
C THR A 302 34.95 13.45 9.16
N LYS A 303 34.41 14.56 8.66
CA LYS A 303 33.03 15.01 8.96
C LYS A 303 31.98 13.90 8.76
N THR A 304 32.13 13.09 7.71
CA THR A 304 31.30 11.92 7.38
C THR A 304 31.41 10.83 8.45
N GLN A 305 32.62 10.51 8.88
CA GLN A 305 32.88 9.48 9.91
C GLN A 305 32.35 9.90 11.27
N ASN A 306 32.51 11.17 11.66
CA ASN A 306 31.91 11.72 12.87
C ASN A 306 30.38 11.63 12.86
N LYS A 307 29.73 11.93 11.72
CA LYS A 307 28.27 11.76 11.58
C LYS A 307 27.85 10.29 11.70
N GLN A 308 28.60 9.37 11.09
CA GLN A 308 28.31 7.94 11.16
C GLN A 308 28.41 7.42 12.60
N GLN A 309 29.46 7.81 13.31
CA GLN A 309 29.67 7.43 14.70
C GLN A 309 28.59 8.00 15.63
N GLN A 310 28.14 9.24 15.35
CA GLN A 310 27.01 9.86 16.06
C GLN A 310 25.71 9.07 15.89
N ILE A 311 25.42 8.54 14.70
CA ILE A 311 24.22 7.73 14.45
C ILE A 311 24.34 6.35 15.12
N GLU A 312 25.51 5.71 15.06
CA GLU A 312 25.76 4.40 15.68
C GLU A 312 25.68 4.41 17.21
N GLN A 313 26.00 5.53 17.85
CA GLN A 313 25.95 5.68 19.31
C GLN A 313 24.72 6.48 19.77
N SER A 314 23.67 6.51 18.96
CA SER A 314 22.43 7.22 19.23
C SER A 314 21.38 6.34 19.92
N TYR A 315 20.39 6.94 20.56
CA TYR A 315 19.24 6.21 21.13
C TYR A 315 18.48 5.41 20.08
N ALA A 316 18.47 5.88 18.83
CA ALA A 316 17.91 5.14 17.71
C ALA A 316 18.68 3.84 17.43
N ALA A 317 20.01 3.85 17.54
CA ALA A 317 20.83 2.65 17.41
C ALA A 317 20.59 1.69 18.59
N ASP A 318 20.50 2.20 19.82
CA ASP A 318 20.16 1.39 21.00
C ASP A 318 18.82 0.66 20.82
N LEU A 319 17.80 1.36 20.30
CA LEU A 319 16.50 0.77 19.99
C LEU A 319 16.60 -0.26 18.86
N GLY A 320 17.40 0.00 17.82
CA GLY A 320 17.64 -0.93 16.72
C GLY A 320 18.32 -2.23 17.19
N HIS A 321 19.37 -2.10 18.01
CA HIS A 321 20.09 -3.21 18.63
C HIS A 321 19.21 -4.00 19.60
N SER A 322 18.30 -3.35 20.32
CA SER A 322 17.36 -4.05 21.22
C SER A 322 16.44 -5.05 20.48
N LEU A 323 16.19 -4.81 19.18
CA LEU A 323 15.38 -5.68 18.33
C LEU A 323 16.20 -6.72 17.57
N GLU A 324 17.51 -6.60 17.51
CA GLU A 324 18.38 -7.56 16.81
C GLU A 324 18.14 -9.02 17.21
N PRO A 325 17.96 -9.40 18.49
CA PRO A 325 17.72 -10.80 18.84
C PRO A 325 16.50 -11.43 18.14
N ILE A 326 15.50 -10.61 17.77
CA ILE A 326 14.30 -11.06 17.09
C ILE A 326 14.52 -11.13 15.57
N PHE A 327 15.29 -10.20 15.00
CA PHE A 327 15.42 -10.05 13.55
C PHE A 327 16.77 -10.51 12.95
N ASP A 328 17.77 -10.80 13.77
CA ASP A 328 19.06 -11.37 13.36
C ASP A 328 18.88 -12.70 12.57
N PRO A 329 17.96 -13.61 12.94
CA PRO A 329 17.69 -14.81 12.13
C PRO A 329 17.15 -14.52 10.72
N LEU A 330 16.65 -13.30 10.48
CA LEU A 330 16.12 -12.81 9.22
C LEU A 330 17.19 -12.06 8.40
N GLY A 331 18.39 -11.89 8.96
CA GLY A 331 19.49 -11.12 8.39
C GLY A 331 19.29 -9.60 8.45
N PHE A 332 18.49 -9.09 9.39
CA PHE A 332 18.29 -7.65 9.54
C PHE A 332 19.24 -7.08 10.59
N ASP A 333 19.94 -6.01 10.22
CA ASP A 333 20.78 -5.23 11.10
C ASP A 333 19.95 -4.20 11.90
N TRP A 334 20.59 -3.56 12.88
CA TRP A 334 19.95 -2.48 13.65
C TRP A 334 19.41 -1.35 12.76
N LYS A 335 20.05 -1.05 11.61
CA LYS A 335 19.63 -0.01 10.65
C LYS A 335 18.31 -0.37 9.95
N ILE A 336 18.08 -1.64 9.61
CA ILE A 336 16.78 -2.13 9.12
C ILE A 336 15.76 -2.14 10.27
N ASN A 337 16.16 -2.53 11.49
CA ASN A 337 15.25 -2.63 12.63
C ASN A 337 14.68 -1.26 13.05
N ILE A 338 15.50 -0.20 13.12
CA ILE A 338 15.01 1.17 13.31
C ILE A 338 14.04 1.57 12.21
N GLY A 339 14.32 1.20 10.96
CA GLY A 339 13.41 1.44 9.85
C GLY A 339 12.07 0.76 10.05
N ILE A 340 12.05 -0.51 10.51
CA ILE A 340 10.83 -1.26 10.80
C ILE A 340 10.03 -0.57 11.92
N ILE A 341 10.69 -0.06 12.97
CA ILE A 341 10.03 0.74 14.02
C ILE A 341 9.36 1.98 13.40
N GLY A 342 10.09 2.75 12.61
CA GLY A 342 9.56 3.94 11.94
C GLY A 342 8.39 3.60 11.02
N SER A 343 8.49 2.48 10.30
CA SER A 343 7.46 1.98 9.38
C SER A 343 6.13 1.67 10.09
N PHE A 344 6.16 1.32 11.38
CA PHE A 344 4.95 1.06 12.16
C PHE A 344 4.10 2.32 12.38
N ALA A 345 4.76 3.47 12.56
CA ALA A 345 4.10 4.77 12.69
C ALA A 345 3.49 5.20 11.35
N ALA A 346 4.27 5.14 10.28
CA ALA A 346 3.82 5.31 8.89
C ALA A 346 4.74 4.51 7.96
N ARG A 347 4.18 3.76 7.01
CA ARG A 347 4.95 2.80 6.18
C ARG A 347 6.06 3.46 5.38
N GLU A 348 5.80 4.69 4.93
CA GLU A 348 6.69 5.52 4.14
C GLU A 348 7.90 6.03 4.96
N LEU A 349 7.80 6.07 6.30
CA LEU A 349 8.93 6.41 7.17
C LEU A 349 10.05 5.38 7.09
N MET A 350 9.83 4.15 6.59
CA MET A 350 10.91 3.20 6.34
C MET A 350 11.97 3.79 5.42
N ILE A 351 11.56 4.46 4.33
CA ILE A 351 12.53 5.00 3.38
C ILE A 351 13.18 6.24 3.95
N SER A 352 12.42 7.10 4.62
CA SER A 352 12.99 8.28 5.26
C SER A 352 13.98 7.93 6.36
N THR A 353 13.69 6.90 7.17
CA THR A 353 14.58 6.40 8.24
C THR A 353 15.85 5.80 7.64
N MET A 354 15.71 4.87 6.69
CA MET A 354 16.86 4.26 6.05
C MET A 354 17.69 5.30 5.29
N ALA A 355 17.05 6.22 4.56
CA ALA A 355 17.76 7.30 3.89
C ALA A 355 18.53 8.17 4.90
N GLN A 356 17.95 8.53 6.05
CA GLN A 356 18.69 9.30 7.06
C GLN A 356 19.87 8.52 7.68
N VAL A 357 19.73 7.22 7.86
CA VAL A 357 20.77 6.36 8.46
C VAL A 357 21.90 6.03 7.47
N TYR A 358 21.59 5.85 6.19
CA TYR A 358 22.54 5.43 5.14
C TYR A 358 23.04 6.57 4.24
N ALA A 359 22.29 7.68 4.07
CA ALA A 359 22.72 8.83 3.24
C ALA A 359 23.85 9.66 3.88
N VAL A 360 24.33 9.27 5.06
CA VAL A 360 25.55 9.85 5.64
C VAL A 360 26.81 9.37 4.91
N GLU A 361 26.76 8.27 4.14
CA GLU A 361 27.97 7.68 3.55
C GLU A 361 28.46 8.38 2.26
N LYS A 362 27.62 9.11 1.50
CA LYS A 362 28.03 9.83 0.28
C LYS A 362 27.32 11.18 0.14
N ASP A 363 28.09 12.23 -0.12
CA ASP A 363 27.73 13.67 -0.22
C ASP A 363 26.81 14.01 -1.42
N ASP A 364 25.96 13.06 -1.84
CA ASP A 364 25.06 13.18 -2.99
C ASP A 364 23.62 13.31 -2.46
N ASP A 365 23.18 14.56 -2.30
CA ASP A 365 21.92 15.01 -1.68
C ASP A 365 20.62 14.59 -2.42
N ASN A 366 20.69 13.58 -3.29
CA ASN A 366 19.56 13.09 -4.06
C ASN A 366 18.88 11.90 -3.37
N PHE A 367 17.69 12.12 -2.80
CA PHE A 367 16.83 11.08 -2.19
C PHE A 367 16.52 9.92 -3.17
N VAL A 368 16.50 10.18 -4.48
CA VAL A 368 16.31 9.18 -5.55
C VAL A 368 17.57 8.31 -5.77
N GLY A 369 18.74 8.74 -5.27
CA GLY A 369 20.00 7.98 -5.26
C GLY A 369 20.10 6.93 -4.15
N PHE A 370 19.14 6.82 -3.23
CA PHE A 370 19.21 5.88 -2.11
C PHE A 370 19.30 4.41 -2.56
N ALA A 371 18.61 4.04 -3.64
CA ALA A 371 18.76 2.71 -4.23
C ALA A 371 20.20 2.43 -4.72
N LYS A 372 20.89 3.47 -5.23
CA LYS A 372 22.30 3.36 -5.62
C LYS A 372 23.19 3.17 -4.40
N VAL A 373 22.94 3.89 -3.31
CA VAL A 373 23.68 3.73 -2.04
C VAL A 373 23.58 2.29 -1.52
N LEU A 374 22.37 1.72 -1.52
CA LEU A 374 22.15 0.33 -1.10
C LEU A 374 22.79 -0.72 -2.02
N SER A 375 22.92 -0.40 -3.31
CA SER A 375 23.50 -1.29 -4.32
C SER A 375 25.03 -1.20 -4.44
N GLN A 376 25.62 -0.11 -3.95
CA GLN A 376 27.05 0.14 -4.06
C GLN A 376 27.80 -0.67 -3.01
N GLU A 377 28.82 -1.38 -3.46
CA GLU A 377 29.76 -2.06 -2.58
C GLU A 377 30.69 -1.02 -1.93
N ASP A 378 30.93 -1.17 -0.64
CA ASP A 378 31.93 -0.39 0.09
C ASP A 378 33.35 -0.73 -0.39
N GLU A 379 34.38 -0.02 0.07
CA GLU A 379 35.80 -0.23 -0.29
C GLU A 379 36.26 -1.69 -0.08
N ASN A 380 35.58 -2.43 0.79
CA ASN A 380 35.82 -3.85 1.09
C ASN A 380 35.02 -4.84 0.21
N GLY A 381 34.26 -4.37 -0.78
CA GLY A 381 33.42 -5.21 -1.64
C GLY A 381 32.13 -5.73 -0.97
N VAL A 382 31.78 -5.20 0.21
CA VAL A 382 30.61 -5.61 0.98
C VAL A 382 29.47 -4.62 0.75
N ARG A 383 28.28 -5.13 0.44
CA ARG A 383 27.08 -4.28 0.32
C ARG A 383 26.51 -3.97 1.70
N PRO A 384 25.94 -2.76 1.90
CA PRO A 384 25.32 -2.39 3.18
C PRO A 384 24.21 -3.37 3.60
N ILE A 385 23.49 -3.92 2.62
CA ILE A 385 22.46 -4.95 2.85
C ILE A 385 22.73 -6.13 1.90
N SER A 386 22.71 -7.35 2.44
CA SER A 386 22.87 -8.56 1.62
C SER A 386 21.64 -8.80 0.73
N PHE A 387 21.82 -9.46 -0.41
CA PHE A 387 20.70 -9.82 -1.29
C PHE A 387 19.64 -10.67 -0.56
N ALA A 388 20.08 -11.61 0.28
CA ALA A 388 19.18 -12.44 1.09
C ALA A 388 18.38 -11.60 2.10
N SER A 389 19.01 -10.65 2.78
CA SER A 389 18.35 -9.71 3.70
C SER A 389 17.33 -8.83 2.96
N ALA A 390 17.66 -8.36 1.75
CA ALA A 390 16.75 -7.56 0.93
C ALA A 390 15.51 -8.35 0.50
N MET A 391 15.67 -9.62 0.07
CA MET A 391 14.54 -10.49 -0.28
C MET A 391 13.68 -10.82 0.94
N SER A 392 14.32 -11.12 2.08
CA SER A 392 13.66 -11.32 3.37
C SER A 392 12.83 -10.10 3.79
N LEU A 393 13.37 -8.89 3.60
CA LEU A 393 12.71 -7.62 3.90
C LEU A 393 11.53 -7.35 2.96
N LEU A 394 11.64 -7.64 1.66
CA LEU A 394 10.52 -7.54 0.72
C LEU A 394 9.34 -8.41 1.15
N VAL A 395 9.60 -9.68 1.49
CA VAL A 395 8.56 -10.60 1.98
C VAL A 395 8.01 -10.17 3.34
N PHE A 396 8.86 -9.62 4.21
CA PHE A 396 8.42 -9.07 5.50
C PHE A 396 7.35 -8.00 5.28
N PHE A 397 7.62 -7.05 4.37
CA PHE A 397 6.69 -5.96 4.05
C PHE A 397 5.40 -6.42 3.36
N VAL A 398 5.39 -7.56 2.67
CA VAL A 398 4.15 -8.15 2.11
C VAL A 398 3.18 -8.52 3.22
N TYR A 399 3.68 -9.08 4.33
CA TYR A 399 2.82 -9.63 5.38
C TYR A 399 2.70 -8.74 6.61
N ALA A 400 3.68 -7.89 6.89
CA ALA A 400 3.73 -7.13 8.13
C ALA A 400 2.63 -6.05 8.19
N LEU A 401 1.95 -6.00 9.35
CA LEU A 401 0.95 -4.97 9.66
C LEU A 401 1.64 -3.72 10.22
N LEU A 402 2.20 -2.92 9.31
CA LEU A 402 3.03 -1.75 9.64
C LEU A 402 2.24 -0.44 9.56
N CYS A 403 1.00 -0.38 10.03
CA CYS A 403 0.21 0.85 9.85
C CYS A 403 -0.72 1.12 11.02
N LEU A 404 -0.33 2.08 11.86
CA LEU A 404 -1.09 2.51 13.03
C LEU A 404 -2.52 2.95 12.66
N SER A 405 -2.71 3.63 11.53
CA SER A 405 -4.05 4.03 11.07
C SER A 405 -4.92 2.83 10.73
N THR A 406 -4.34 1.75 10.19
CA THR A 406 -5.06 0.49 9.95
C THR A 406 -5.50 -0.12 11.29
N VAL A 407 -4.61 -0.22 12.27
CA VAL A 407 -4.93 -0.74 13.62
C VAL A 407 -6.04 0.08 14.28
N ALA A 408 -5.97 1.40 14.20
CA ALA A 408 -6.98 2.31 14.75
C ALA A 408 -8.35 2.16 14.08
N VAL A 409 -8.38 1.96 12.76
CA VAL A 409 -9.63 1.76 12.00
C VAL A 409 -10.21 0.39 12.29
N VAL A 410 -9.39 -0.67 12.40
CA VAL A 410 -9.85 -2.00 12.82
C VAL A 410 -10.47 -1.94 14.21
N LYS A 411 -9.85 -1.23 15.17
CA LYS A 411 -10.43 -1.00 16.51
C LYS A 411 -11.79 -0.31 16.41
N ARG A 412 -11.90 0.72 15.57
CA ARG A 412 -13.14 1.48 15.38
C ARG A 412 -14.25 0.62 14.75
N GLU A 413 -13.93 -0.20 13.76
CA GLU A 413 -14.92 -1.05 13.06
C GLU A 413 -15.32 -2.29 13.88
N THR A 414 -14.42 -2.84 14.69
CA THR A 414 -14.67 -4.04 15.52
C THR A 414 -15.06 -3.72 16.96
N ASN A 415 -15.06 -2.43 17.33
CA ASN A 415 -15.38 -1.90 18.65
C ASN A 415 -14.66 -2.59 19.83
N SER A 416 -13.50 -3.18 19.60
CA SER A 416 -12.72 -3.89 20.62
C SER A 416 -11.23 -3.96 20.26
N TRP A 417 -10.37 -4.08 21.28
CA TRP A 417 -8.92 -4.27 21.09
C TRP A 417 -8.52 -5.72 20.80
N ARG A 418 -9.42 -6.67 21.01
CA ARG A 418 -9.17 -8.10 20.79
C ARG A 418 -8.77 -8.38 19.34
N TRP A 419 -9.51 -7.83 18.38
CA TRP A 419 -9.24 -8.05 16.95
C TRP A 419 -7.99 -7.34 16.44
N PRO A 420 -7.73 -6.05 16.74
CA PRO A 420 -6.47 -5.40 16.38
C PRO A 420 -5.22 -6.12 16.94
N ILE A 421 -5.26 -6.56 18.20
CA ILE A 421 -4.12 -7.27 18.82
C ILE A 421 -3.93 -8.65 18.19
N PHE A 422 -5.01 -9.40 17.99
CA PHE A 422 -4.97 -10.66 17.26
C PHE A 422 -4.35 -10.45 15.88
N MET A 423 -4.79 -9.41 15.18
CA MET A 423 -4.34 -9.06 13.85
C MET A 423 -2.85 -8.71 13.77
N LEU A 424 -2.38 -7.85 14.68
CA LEU A 424 -0.96 -7.53 14.81
C LEU A 424 -0.13 -8.78 15.07
N THR A 425 -0.58 -9.63 16.01
CA THR A 425 0.17 -10.82 16.43
C THR A 425 0.29 -11.84 15.32
N TYR A 426 -0.83 -12.19 14.67
CA TYR A 426 -0.80 -13.23 13.64
C TYR A 426 -0.08 -12.73 12.37
N MET A 427 -0.29 -11.47 11.95
CA MET A 427 0.39 -10.94 10.76
C MET A 427 1.89 -10.78 11.01
N PHE A 428 2.31 -10.38 12.21
CA PHE A 428 3.72 -10.34 12.58
C PHE A 428 4.34 -11.74 12.57
N ALA A 429 3.67 -12.74 13.14
CA ALA A 429 4.15 -14.11 13.11
C ALA A 429 4.29 -14.66 11.69
N VAL A 430 3.30 -14.41 10.82
CA VAL A 430 3.34 -14.81 9.41
C VAL A 430 4.47 -14.10 8.67
N ALA A 431 4.63 -12.79 8.87
CA ALA A 431 5.70 -12.01 8.27
C ALA A 431 7.08 -12.53 8.69
N TRP A 432 7.28 -12.75 9.99
CA TRP A 432 8.54 -13.25 10.54
C TRP A 432 8.89 -14.63 9.97
N VAL A 433 7.93 -15.57 9.97
CA VAL A 433 8.17 -16.93 9.44
C VAL A 433 8.43 -16.91 7.93
N ALA A 434 7.65 -16.15 7.16
CA ALA A 434 7.83 -16.07 5.72
C ALA A 434 9.17 -15.42 5.34
N SER A 435 9.57 -14.37 6.05
CA SER A 435 10.89 -13.75 5.90
C SER A 435 12.02 -14.70 6.26
N PHE A 436 11.88 -15.47 7.35
CA PHE A 436 12.89 -16.44 7.76
C PHE A 436 13.10 -17.51 6.69
N ILE A 437 12.01 -18.06 6.16
CA ILE A 437 12.06 -19.03 5.06
C ILE A 437 12.74 -18.42 3.83
N THR A 438 12.36 -17.19 3.48
CA THR A 438 12.93 -16.48 2.32
C THR A 438 14.43 -16.22 2.50
N TYR A 439 14.85 -15.78 3.68
CA TYR A 439 16.25 -15.54 4.00
C TYR A 439 17.09 -16.81 3.86
N ARG A 440 16.62 -17.93 4.41
CA ARG A 440 17.30 -19.23 4.31
C ARG A 440 17.35 -19.76 2.89
N LEU A 441 16.28 -19.58 2.12
CA LEU A 441 16.25 -19.97 0.71
C LEU A 441 17.16 -19.11 -0.17
N ALA A 442 17.33 -17.83 0.16
CA ALA A 442 18.21 -16.92 -0.59
C ALA A 442 19.70 -17.10 -0.25
N LEU A 443 20.01 -17.73 0.88
CA LEU A 443 21.39 -18.11 1.27
C LEU A 443 21.82 -19.47 0.69
N ALA A 444 20.86 -20.34 0.38
CA ALA A 444 21.09 -21.66 -0.20
C ALA A 444 21.28 -21.56 -1.73
#